data_AF-A0A0D0BLF2-F1
#
_entry.id   AF-A0A0D0BLF2-F1
#
_cell.length_a   1.000
_cell.length_b   1.000
_cell.length_c   1.000
_cell.angle_alpha   90.00
_cell.angle_beta   90.00
_cell.angle_gamma   90.00
#
_symmetry.space_group_name_H-M   'P 1'
#
loop_
_entity.id
_entity.type
_entity.pdbx_description
1 polymer ?
#
loop_
_entity_poly.entity_id
_entity_poly.type
_entity_poly.pdbx_seq_one_letter_code
_entity_poly.pdbx_strand_id
1 'polypeptide(L)' 'VPWMQISTQRLDYISGKYLPQGAKLREPSKLQKKEVISLLEFWRDRQRLDLADVFTFRKWRDATGS' A
#
# COMPACT_ATOMS: atom_id res chain seq x y z
N VAL A 1 -2.05 -2.65 13.06
CA VAL A 1 -1.64 -1.84 11.89
C VAL A 1 -2.24 -0.44 12.01
N PRO A 2 -1.45 0.64 12.01
CA PRO A 2 -1.92 2.02 12.14
C PRO A 2 -2.59 2.54 10.83
N TRP A 3 -3.73 1.95 10.46
CA TRP A 3 -4.41 2.28 9.20
C TRP A 3 -4.75 3.76 9.04
N MET A 4 -5.06 4.46 10.14
CA MET A 4 -5.29 5.90 10.11
C MET A 4 -4.05 6.68 9.64
N GLN A 5 -2.87 6.37 10.18
CA GLN A 5 -1.61 7.02 9.78
C GLN A 5 -1.19 6.61 8.37
N ILE A 6 -1.36 5.34 8.00
CA ILE A 6 -1.08 4.87 6.64
C ILE A 6 -1.99 5.59 5.63
N SER A 7 -3.25 5.89 5.99
CA SER A 7 -4.18 6.58 5.09
C SER A 7 -3.78 8.05 4.85
N THR A 8 -3.27 8.73 5.88
CA THR A 8 -2.93 10.17 5.83
C THR A 8 -1.49 10.42 5.38
N GLN A 9 -0.56 9.55 5.76
CA GLN A 9 0.89 9.66 5.53
C GLN A 9 1.43 8.49 4.69
N ARG A 10 0.64 8.01 3.71
CA ARG A 10 0.92 6.75 2.98
C ARG A 10 2.33 6.61 2.41
N LEU A 11 2.94 7.69 1.95
CA LEU A 11 4.27 7.68 1.34
C LEU A 11 5.40 7.46 2.35
N ASP A 12 5.14 7.70 3.64
CA ASP A 12 6.10 7.45 4.72
C ASP A 12 6.17 5.94 5.04
N TYR A 13 5.13 5.18 4.69
CA TYR A 13 5.03 3.73 4.96
C TYR A 13 5.20 2.88 3.71
N ILE A 14 4.77 3.38 2.54
CA ILE A 14 4.72 2.63 1.28
C ILE A 14 5.33 3.50 0.18
N SER A 15 6.33 2.97 -0.53
CA SER A 15 6.89 3.66 -1.69
C SER A 15 5.82 3.91 -2.75
N GLY A 16 5.81 5.11 -3.34
CA GLY A 16 4.83 5.51 -4.34
C GLY A 16 4.76 4.59 -5.56
N LYS A 17 5.84 3.86 -5.88
CA LYS A 17 5.84 2.86 -6.98
C LYS A 17 4.85 1.71 -6.76
N TYR A 18 4.46 1.46 -5.50
CA TYR A 18 3.50 0.41 -5.13
C TYR A 18 2.07 0.94 -4.98
N LEU A 19 1.82 2.20 -5.33
CA LEU A 19 0.50 2.82 -5.19
C LEU A 19 -0.05 3.21 -6.55
N PRO A 20 -1.25 2.71 -6.93
CA PRO A 20 -1.95 3.24 -8.10
C PRO A 20 -2.26 4.73 -7.90
N GLN A 21 -2.29 5.49 -8.99
CA GLN A 21 -2.67 6.89 -8.94
C GLN A 21 -4.09 7.03 -8.38
N GLY A 22 -4.26 7.90 -7.38
CA GLY A 22 -5.55 8.13 -6.72
C GLY A 22 -6.01 7.00 -5.79
N ALA A 23 -5.20 5.97 -5.57
CA ALA A 23 -5.55 4.88 -4.65
C ALA A 23 -5.79 5.37 -3.24
N LYS A 24 -6.93 4.98 -2.67
CA LYS A 24 -7.26 5.21 -1.27
C LYS A 24 -6.78 4.01 -0.46
N LEU A 25 -5.62 4.14 0.18
CA LEU A 25 -5.29 3.20 1.25
C LEU A 25 -6.10 3.56 2.48
N ARG A 26 -6.87 2.59 2.95
CA ARG A 26 -7.67 2.60 4.17
C ARG A 26 -7.55 1.23 4.82
N GLU A 27 -8.13 1.10 5.99
CA GLU A 27 -8.29 -0.21 6.62
C GLU A 27 -8.98 -1.20 5.68
N PRO A 28 -8.47 -2.45 5.52
CA PRO A 28 -8.98 -3.42 4.56
C PRO A 28 -10.49 -3.68 4.65
N SER A 29 -11.03 -3.71 5.87
CA SER A 29 -12.48 -3.91 6.08
C SER A 29 -13.35 -2.75 5.58
N LYS A 30 -12.75 -1.60 5.27
CA LYS A 30 -13.41 -0.39 4.76
C LYS A 30 -13.21 -0.17 3.26
N LEU A 31 -12.49 -1.06 2.58
CA LEU A 31 -12.30 -1.00 1.14
C LEU A 31 -13.46 -1.68 0.41
N GLN A 32 -13.91 -1.07 -0.68
CA GLN A 32 -14.84 -1.74 -1.58
C GLN A 32 -14.13 -2.83 -2.36
N LYS A 33 -14.85 -3.91 -2.72
CA LYS A 33 -14.30 -5.03 -3.50
C LYS A 33 -13.53 -4.56 -4.75
N LYS A 34 -14.06 -3.56 -5.47
CA LYS A 34 -13.40 -2.98 -6.65
C LYS A 34 -12.06 -2.33 -6.32
N GLU A 35 -11.96 -1.63 -5.19
CA GLU A 35 -10.72 -0.97 -4.76
C GLU A 35 -9.67 -2.01 -4.38
N VAL A 36 -10.09 -3.10 -3.71
CA VAL A 36 -9.21 -4.23 -3.39
C VAL A 36 -8.70 -4.91 -4.66
N ILE A 37 -9.59 -5.22 -5.62
CA ILE A 37 -9.22 -5.87 -6.87
C ILE A 37 -8.21 -5.01 -7.65
N SER A 38 -8.49 -3.72 -7.83
CA SER A 38 -7.57 -2.83 -8.56
C SER A 38 -6.20 -2.73 -7.89
N LEU A 39 -6.12 -2.77 -6.55
CA LEU A 39 -4.85 -2.78 -5.83
C LEU A 39 -4.06 -4.07 -6.05
N LEU A 40 -4.75 -5.22 -6.00
CA LEU A 40 -4.15 -6.54 -6.21
C LEU A 40 -3.68 -6.74 -7.65
N GLU A 41 -4.48 -6.32 -8.63
CA GLU A 41 -4.10 -6.35 -10.05
C GLU A 41 -2.88 -5.47 -10.31
N PHE A 42 -2.88 -4.25 -9.75
CA PHE A 42 -1.73 -3.36 -9.85
C PHE A 42 -0.44 -4.00 -9.33
N TRP A 43 -0.46 -4.66 -8.16
CA TRP A 43 0.72 -5.35 -7.66
C TRP A 43 1.10 -6.58 -8.48
N ARG A 44 0.12 -7.35 -8.94
CA ARG A 44 0.34 -8.53 -9.78
C ARG A 44 0.99 -8.18 -11.11
N ASP A 45 0.57 -7.09 -11.75
CA ASP A 45 1.11 -6.66 -13.04
C ASP A 45 2.60 -6.31 -12.97
N ARG A 46 3.07 -5.83 -11.81
CA ARG A 46 4.49 -5.54 -11.58
C ARG A 46 5.32 -6.81 -11.47
N GLN A 47 4.78 -7.82 -10.80
CA GLN A 47 5.40 -9.14 -10.69
C GLN A 47 5.47 -9.88 -12.03
N ARG A 48 4.66 -9.48 -13.02
CA ARG A 48 4.68 -10.07 -14.37
C ARG A 48 6.00 -9.81 -15.11
N LEU A 49 6.65 -8.69 -14.85
CA LEU A 49 7.91 -8.29 -15.50
C LEU A 49 9.14 -8.59 -14.64
N ASP A 50 9.00 -8.43 -13.32
CA ASP A 50 10.03 -8.74 -12.34
C ASP A 50 9.40 -9.44 -11.14
N LEU A 51 9.65 -10.75 -11.01
CA LEU A 51 9.12 -11.56 -9.91
C LEU A 51 9.61 -11.09 -8.53
N ALA A 52 10.71 -10.32 -8.48
CA ALA A 52 11.23 -9.75 -7.25
C ALA A 52 10.63 -8.36 -6.91
N ASP A 53 9.83 -7.73 -7.80
CA ASP A 53 9.14 -6.47 -7.52
C ASP A 53 7.86 -6.71 -6.68
N VAL A 54 8.03 -7.42 -5.57
CA VAL A 54 7.00 -7.65 -4.57
C VAL A 54 6.80 -6.41 -3.70
N PHE A 55 5.57 -6.22 -3.20
CA PHE A 55 5.27 -5.16 -2.25
C PHE A 55 6.16 -5.29 -1.01
N THR A 56 6.96 -4.26 -0.74
CA THR A 56 7.86 -4.23 0.41
C THR A 56 7.39 -3.22 1.45
N PHE A 57 7.09 -3.73 2.64
CA PHE A 57 6.80 -2.92 3.81
C PHE A 57 8.11 -2.48 4.46
N ARG A 58 8.33 -1.16 4.59
CA ARG A 58 9.62 -0.63 5.07
C ARG A 58 9.80 -0.81 6.58
N LYS A 59 8.89 -0.26 7.39
CA LYS A 59 8.81 -0.44 8.85
C LYS A 59 7.57 0.24 9.42
N TRP A 60 7.18 -0.14 10.63
CA TRP A 60 6.24 0.64 11.44
C TRP A 60 7.01 1.82 12.07
N ARG A 61 6.36 2.98 12.19
CA ARG A 61 6.88 4.04 13.07
C ARG A 61 6.65 3.62 14.51
N ASP A 62 7.68 3.72 15.33
CA ASP A 62 7.59 3.57 16.77
C ASP A 62 6.95 4.81 17.42
N ALA A 63 6.76 4.77 18.75
CA ALA A 63 6.13 5.86 19.49
C ALA A 63 6.90 7.20 19.40
N THR A 64 8.16 7.18 18.96
CA THR A 64 9.01 8.37 18.80
C THR A 64 8.99 8.90 17.36
N GLY A 65 8.29 8.24 16.44
CA GLY A 65 8.13 8.69 15.06
C GLY A 65 9.34 8.39 14.16
N SER A 66 10.28 7.55 14.60
CA SER A 66 11.53 7.26 13.88
C SER A 66 11.38 6.18 12.83
#